data_AF-A0A9P9S230-F1
#
_entry.id   AF-A0A9P9S230-F1
#
_cell.length_a   1.000
_cell.length_b   1.000
_cell.length_c   1.000
_cell.angle_alpha   90.00
_cell.angle_beta   90.00
_cell.angle_gamma   90.00
#
_symmetry.space_group_name_H-M   'P 1'
#
loop_
_entity.id
_entity.type
_entity.pdbx_description
1 polymer ?
#
loop_
_entity_poly.entity_id
_entity_poly.type
_entity_poly.pdbx_seq_one_letter_code
_entity_poly.pdbx_strand_id
1 'polypeptide(L)' 'MGFCTYCGQSFSSDNCLERHILTHTNVKPFKCFTCNSSFARRDLLQRHYTI' A
#
# COMPACT_ATOMS: atom_id res chain seq x y z
N MET A 1 -17.99 6.47 2.08
CA MET A 1 -17.16 7.56 1.54
C MET A 1 -16.21 7.96 2.67
N GLY A 2 -14.92 7.71 2.52
CA GLY A 2 -13.91 8.08 3.51
C GLY A 2 -12.96 9.12 2.93
N PHE A 3 -12.23 9.86 3.78
CA PHE A 3 -11.23 10.83 3.33
C PHE A 3 -9.89 10.59 4.01
N CYS A 4 -8.80 10.96 3.33
CA CYS A 4 -7.46 10.87 3.86
C CYS A 4 -7.21 11.97 4.90
N THR A 5 -6.78 11.59 6.09
CA THR A 5 -6.43 12.53 7.17
C THR A 5 -5.15 13.32 6.90
N TYR A 6 -4.27 12.84 6.01
CA TYR A 6 -3.01 13.51 5.66
C TYR A 6 -3.17 14.57 4.58
N CYS A 7 -4.06 14.37 3.61
CA CYS A 7 -4.18 15.25 2.44
C CYS A 7 -5.62 15.64 2.07
N GLY A 8 -6.63 15.17 2.78
CA GLY A 8 -8.04 15.51 2.56
C GLY A 8 -8.68 14.87 1.31
N GLN A 9 -7.96 14.03 0.56
CA GLN A 9 -8.53 13.35 -0.61
C GLN A 9 -9.68 12.41 -0.22
N SER A 10 -10.78 12.47 -0.98
CA SER A 10 -11.95 11.60 -0.79
C SER A 10 -11.83 10.31 -1.60
N PHE A 11 -12.26 9.20 -1.00
CA PHE A 11 -12.26 7.88 -1.61
C PHE A 11 -13.64 7.22 -1.48
N SER A 12 -14.06 6.57 -2.56
CA SER A 12 -15.35 5.90 -2.65
C SER A 12 -15.42 4.61 -1.83
N SER A 13 -14.28 3.99 -1.52
CA SER A 13 -14.18 2.76 -0.76
C SER A 13 -13.07 2.80 0.29
N ASP A 14 -13.29 2.09 1.39
CA ASP A 14 -12.37 2.05 2.53
C ASP A 14 -11.03 1.41 2.16
N ASN A 15 -11.06 0.29 1.42
CA ASN A 15 -9.86 -0.38 0.91
C ASN A 15 -9.00 0.53 0.01
N CYS A 16 -9.61 1.46 -0.73
CA CYS A 16 -8.85 2.45 -1.50
C CYS A 16 -8.19 3.50 -0.61
N LEU A 17 -8.90 3.94 0.44
CA LEU A 17 -8.37 4.87 1.45
C LEU A 17 -7.23 4.24 2.26
N GLU A 18 -7.40 3.03 2.79
CA GLU A 18 -6.36 2.31 3.53
C GLU A 18 -5.10 2.13 2.69
N ARG A 19 -5.25 1.68 1.43
CA ARG A 19 -4.14 1.56 0.48
C ARG A 19 -3.46 2.91 0.22
N HIS A 20 -4.23 3.98 0.13
CA HIS A 20 -3.70 5.32 -0.05
C HIS A 20 -2.91 5.78 1.18
N ILE A 21 -3.35 5.50 2.41
CA ILE A 21 -2.64 5.88 3.64
C ILE A 21 -1.22 5.30 3.70
N LEU A 22 -0.97 4.14 3.09
CA LEU A 22 0.36 3.54 2.98
C LEU A 22 1.37 4.42 2.20
N THR A 23 0.90 5.33 1.34
CA THR A 23 1.79 6.27 0.62
C THR A 23 2.32 7.38 1.53
N HIS A 24 1.58 7.73 2.60
CA HIS A 24 2.00 8.74 3.57
C HIS A 24 2.88 8.16 4.67
N THR A 25 2.54 6.96 5.16
CA THR A 25 3.20 6.36 6.32
C THR A 25 4.51 5.64 5.97
N ASN A 26 4.82 5.47 4.68
CA ASN A 26 5.95 4.65 4.20
C ASN A 26 5.94 3.21 4.75
N VAL A 27 4.82 2.76 5.32
CA VAL A 27 4.67 1.42 5.84
C VAL A 27 4.56 0.46 4.66
N LYS A 28 5.38 -0.59 4.70
CA LYS A 28 5.45 -1.61 3.66
C LYS A 28 5.25 -2.98 4.29
N PRO A 29 3.98 -3.39 4.50
CA PRO A 29 3.68 -4.60 5.27
C PRO A 29 4.06 -5.89 4.53
N PHE A 30 4.25 -5.81 3.21
CA PHE A 30 4.56 -6.97 2.37
C PHE A 30 6.06 -7.07 2.14
N LYS A 31 6.71 -8.03 2.80
CA LYS A 31 8.15 -8.25 2.71
C LYS A 31 8.47 -9.46 1.83
N CYS A 32 9.41 -9.31 0.91
CA CYS A 32 10.04 -10.41 0.21
C CYS A 32 11.12 -11.02 1.11
N PHE A 33 10.99 -12.31 1.44
CA PHE A 33 11.95 -13.01 2.29
C PHE A 33 13.24 -13.40 1.56
N THR A 34 13.24 -13.41 0.22
CA THR A 34 14.42 -13.77 -0.59
C THR A 34 15.41 -12.61 -0.71
N CYS A 35 14.92 -11.40 -1.01
CA CYS A 35 15.76 -10.21 -1.21
C CYS A 35 15.59 -9.13 -0.14
N ASN A 36 14.78 -9.40 0.90
CA ASN A 36 14.48 -8.50 2.01
C ASN A 36 13.78 -7.18 1.60
N SER A 37 13.36 -7.03 0.33
CA SER A 37 12.63 -5.86 -0.17
C SER A 37 11.22 -5.79 0.42
N SER A 38 10.75 -4.59 0.73
CA SER A 38 9.41 -4.37 1.26
C SER A 38 8.55 -3.57 0.28
N PHE A 39 7.27 -3.90 0.22
CA PHE A 39 6.27 -3.34 -0.70
C PHE A 39 5.04 -2.87 0.07
N ALA A 40 4.43 -1.78 -0.41
CA ALA A 40 3.20 -1.25 0.16
C ALA A 40 1.97 -2.10 -0.19
N ARG A 41 2.04 -2.95 -1.22
CA ARG A 41 0.87 -3.71 -1.71
C ARG A 41 1.24 -5.14 -2.09
N ARG A 42 0.28 -6.05 -1.91
CA ARG A 42 0.43 -7.48 -2.23
C ARG A 42 0.68 -7.72 -3.71
N ASP A 43 -0.02 -7.01 -4.59
CA ASP A 43 0.14 -7.15 -6.05
C ASP A 43 1.55 -6.72 -6.51
N LEU A 44 2.15 -5.73 -5.84
CA LEU A 44 3.54 -5.33 -6.11
C LEU A 44 4.54 -6.42 -5.70
N LEU A 45 4.34 -7.05 -4.54
CA LEU A 45 5.15 -8.19 -4.11
C LEU A 45 4.97 -9.39 -5.03
N GLN A 46 3.74 -9.70 -5.45
CA GLN A 46 3.48 -10.80 -6.38
C GLN A 46 4.16 -10.56 -7.73
N ARG A 47 4.04 -9.35 -8.28
CA ARG A 47 4.72 -8.97 -9.52
C ARG A 47 6.24 -9.05 -9.39
N HIS A 48 6.78 -8.80 -8.19
CA HIS A 48 8.21 -8.97 -7.92
C HIS A 48 8.66 -10.44 -7.95
N TYR A 49 7.79 -11.39 -7.55
CA TYR A 49 8.10 -12.83 -7.62
C TYR A 49 7.95 -13.46 -9.01
N THR A 50 7.22 -12.81 -9.92
CA THR A 50 7.02 -13.31 -11.29
C THR A 50 8.13 -12.88 -12.26
N ILE A 51 9.14 -12.16 -11.78
CA ILE A 51 10.35 -11.77 -12.51
C ILE A 51 11.44 -12.79 -12.19
#